data_AF-A0A661AZS9-F1
#
_entry.id   AF-A0A661AZS9-F1
#
_cell.length_a   1.000
_cell.length_b   1.000
_cell.length_c   1.000
_cell.angle_alpha   90.00
_cell.angle_beta   90.00
_cell.angle_gamma   90.00
#
_symmetry.space_group_name_H-M   'P 1'
#
loop_
_entity.id
_entity.type
_entity.pdbx_description
1 polymer ?
#
loop_
_entity_poly.entity_id
_entity_poly.type
_entity_poly.pdbx_seq_one_letter_code
_entity_poly.pdbx_strand_id
1 'polypeptide(L)'
;GRNEKVKRIWVKAGIAKAIMPDALLFSFDVLKKDYDSIENAELCLDIVPISGHCNICGQDFKVEKVIGVCPNCGSADVDWSGGNELFIEKIEIL
;
A
#
# COMPACT_ATOMS: atom_id res chain seq x y z
N GLY A 1 -30.62 1.05 12.55
CA GLY A 1 -29.89 -0.22 12.51
C GLY A 1 -28.42 0.13 12.41
N ARG A 2 -27.63 -0.31 13.42
CA ARG A 2 -26.17 -0.15 13.63
C ARG A 2 -25.52 1.11 13.03
N ASN A 3 -25.48 2.15 13.86
CA ASN A 3 -24.77 3.41 13.62
C ASN A 3 -23.28 3.28 14.05
N GLU A 4 -22.63 2.23 13.57
CA GLU A 4 -21.25 1.89 13.96
C GLU A 4 -20.29 2.87 13.28
N LYS A 5 -19.58 3.66 14.10
CA LYS A 5 -18.63 4.68 13.65
C LYS A 5 -17.27 4.04 13.38
N VAL A 6 -16.65 4.39 12.26
CA VAL A 6 -15.31 3.90 11.91
C VAL A 6 -14.25 4.76 12.60
N LYS A 7 -13.29 4.11 13.23
CA LYS A 7 -12.12 4.74 13.84
C LYS A 7 -10.95 4.80 12.87
N ARG A 8 -10.65 3.70 12.19
CA ARG A 8 -9.54 3.62 11.21
C ARG A 8 -9.81 2.67 10.07
N ILE A 9 -9.23 2.99 8.93
CA ILE A 9 -9.20 2.16 7.73
C ILE A 9 -7.74 2.01 7.32
N TRP A 10 -7.27 0.77 7.17
CA TRP A 10 -5.94 0.51 6.63
C TRP A 10 -6.06 0.08 5.19
N VAL A 11 -5.30 0.73 4.32
CA VAL A 11 -5.25 0.41 2.88
C VAL A 11 -3.82 0.04 2.53
N LYS A 12 -3.63 -1.13 1.92
CA LYS A 12 -2.38 -1.45 1.23
C LYS A 12 -2.39 -0.80 -0.13
N ALA A 13 -1.35 -0.01 -0.40
CA ALA A 13 -1.17 0.72 -1.65
C ALA A 13 0.22 0.44 -2.20
N GLY A 14 0.27 -0.32 -3.29
CA GLY A 14 1.50 -0.71 -3.95
C GLY A 14 2.06 0.42 -4.81
N ILE A 15 3.39 0.62 -4.76
CA ILE A 15 4.06 1.71 -5.49
C ILE A 15 3.91 1.63 -7.01
N ALA A 16 3.70 0.45 -7.58
CA ALA A 16 3.50 0.26 -9.03
C ALA A 16 2.12 0.76 -9.50
N LYS A 17 1.18 1.02 -8.58
CA LYS A 17 -0.10 1.67 -8.89
C LYS A 17 0.02 3.19 -9.08
N ALA A 18 1.21 3.76 -8.93
CA ALA A 18 1.47 5.20 -9.08
C ALA A 18 0.52 6.07 -8.22
N ILE A 19 0.16 5.56 -7.05
CA ILE A 19 -0.69 6.29 -6.09
C ILE A 19 0.14 7.41 -5.49
N MET A 20 -0.41 8.62 -5.44
CA MET A 20 0.14 9.74 -4.69
C MET A 20 -0.48 9.72 -3.29
N PRO A 21 0.24 9.26 -2.24
CA PRO A 21 -0.34 9.04 -0.92
C PRO A 21 -1.03 10.28 -0.35
N ASP A 22 -0.39 11.44 -0.50
CA ASP A 22 -0.90 12.71 0.01
C ASP A 22 -2.22 13.11 -0.64
N ALA A 23 -2.41 12.87 -1.94
CA ALA A 23 -3.68 13.14 -2.60
C ALA A 23 -4.79 12.19 -2.14
N LEU A 24 -4.46 10.92 -1.88
CA LEU A 24 -5.44 9.96 -1.40
C LEU A 24 -5.89 10.29 0.02
N LEU A 25 -4.95 10.63 0.90
CA LEU A 25 -5.22 11.10 2.26
C LEU A 25 -6.07 12.37 2.25
N PHE A 26 -5.67 13.37 1.44
CA PHE A 26 -6.41 14.62 1.29
C PHE A 26 -7.83 14.39 0.79
N SER A 27 -7.99 13.59 -0.27
CA SER A 27 -9.31 13.31 -0.86
C SER A 27 -10.21 12.60 0.14
N PHE A 28 -9.67 11.66 0.92
CA PHE A 28 -10.41 11.01 2.00
C PHE A 28 -10.84 11.99 3.09
N ASP A 29 -9.94 12.87 3.55
CA ASP A 29 -10.24 13.87 4.58
C ASP A 29 -11.30 14.89 4.16
N VAL A 30 -11.36 15.20 2.86
CA VAL A 30 -12.43 16.04 2.30
C VAL A 30 -13.75 15.27 2.30
N LEU A 31 -13.76 14.08 1.71
CA LEU A 31 -14.99 13.30 1.50
C LEU A 31 -15.61 12.79 2.81
N LYS A 32 -14.81 12.42 3.81
CA LYS A 32 -15.32 11.82 5.06
C LYS A 32 -16.28 12.74 5.82
N LYS A 33 -16.19 14.06 5.62
CA LYS A 33 -17.05 15.06 6.26
C LYS A 33 -18.51 14.97 5.83
N ASP A 34 -18.77 14.39 4.67
CA ASP A 34 -20.12 14.23 4.13
C ASP A 34 -20.83 12.97 4.67
N TYR A 35 -20.13 12.13 5.45
CA TYR A 35 -20.61 10.83 5.92
C TYR A 35 -20.44 10.67 7.44
N ASP A 36 -21.54 10.71 8.18
CA ASP A 36 -21.56 10.59 9.66
C ASP A 36 -20.78 9.37 10.16
N SER A 37 -20.87 8.21 9.50
CA SER A 37 -20.21 6.97 9.94
C SER A 37 -18.67 7.00 9.89
N ILE A 38 -18.07 7.90 9.11
CA ILE A 38 -16.61 7.97 8.89
C ILE A 38 -16.02 9.36 9.16
N GLU A 39 -16.81 10.33 9.64
CA GLU A 39 -16.40 11.73 9.80
C GLU A 39 -15.09 11.90 10.59
N ASN A 40 -14.87 11.05 11.59
CA ASN A 40 -13.72 11.05 12.49
C ASN A 40 -12.72 9.92 12.16
N ALA A 41 -12.95 9.17 11.09
CA ALA A 41 -12.07 8.07 10.71
C ALA A 41 -10.72 8.59 10.22
N GLU A 42 -9.67 7.84 10.52
CA GLU A 42 -8.33 8.01 9.97
C GLU A 42 -8.08 6.98 8.87
N LEU A 43 -7.54 7.42 7.73
CA LEU A 43 -7.06 6.55 6.67
C LEU A 43 -5.56 6.32 6.86
N CYS A 44 -5.17 5.08 7.16
CA CYS A 44 -3.77 4.67 7.27
C CYS A 44 -3.34 3.97 5.98
N LEU A 45 -2.33 4.50 5.31
CA LEU A 45 -1.76 3.89 4.11
C LEU A 45 -0.54 3.04 4.47
N ASP A 46 -0.54 1.78 4.06
CA ASP A 46 0.64 0.92 4.05
C ASP A 46 1.18 0.85 2.62
N ILE A 47 2.31 1.53 2.39
CA ILE A 47 2.93 1.62 1.07
C ILE A 47 3.74 0.35 0.82
N VAL A 48 3.28 -0.47 -0.11
CA VAL A 48 3.89 -1.76 -0.40
C VAL A 48 4.95 -1.59 -1.51
N PRO A 49 6.23 -1.89 -1.23
CA PRO A 49 7.28 -1.79 -2.23
C PRO A 49 7.23 -2.96 -3.21
N ILE A 50 7.93 -2.83 -4.32
CA ILE A 50 8.21 -3.97 -5.19
C ILE A 50 9.30 -4.81 -4.51
N SER A 51 9.07 -6.11 -4.41
CA SER A 51 10.00 -7.07 -3.83
C SER A 51 10.59 -7.96 -4.93
N GLY A 52 11.81 -8.40 -4.74
CA GLY A 52 12.50 -9.33 -5.64
C GLY A 52 13.21 -10.41 -4.83
N HIS A 53 13.08 -11.66 -5.29
CA HIS A 53 13.91 -12.78 -4.84
C HIS A 53 14.88 -13.16 -5.95
N CYS A 54 16.19 -13.14 -5.69
CA CYS A 54 17.17 -13.54 -6.71
C CYS A 54 17.43 -15.05 -6.66
N ASN A 55 17.16 -15.74 -7.76
CA ASN A 55 17.37 -17.19 -7.87
C ASN A 55 18.86 -17.59 -7.95
N ILE A 56 19.77 -16.62 -8.16
CA ILE A 56 21.22 -16.87 -8.25
C ILE A 56 21.93 -16.71 -6.91
N CYS A 57 21.69 -15.62 -6.19
CA CYS A 57 22.35 -15.37 -4.89
C CYS A 57 21.44 -15.64 -3.69
N GLY A 58 20.16 -15.99 -3.90
CA GLY A 58 19.19 -16.29 -2.86
C GLY A 58 18.73 -15.10 -2.02
N GLN A 59 19.07 -13.87 -2.41
CA GLN A 59 18.81 -12.68 -1.62
C GLN A 59 17.43 -12.10 -1.94
N ASP A 60 16.65 -11.82 -0.89
CA ASP A 60 15.45 -10.99 -0.96
C ASP A 60 15.81 -9.51 -0.85
N PHE A 61 15.16 -8.69 -1.67
CA PHE A 61 15.35 -7.24 -1.66
C PHE A 61 14.06 -6.50 -2.03
N LYS A 62 14.02 -5.21 -1.70
CA LYS A 62 12.92 -4.31 -2.01
C LYS A 62 13.44 -3.15 -2.86
N VAL A 63 12.66 -2.72 -3.84
CA VAL A 63 12.99 -1.60 -4.72
C VAL A 63 11.80 -0.69 -4.90
N GLU A 64 12.08 0.59 -5.14
CA GLU A 64 11.06 1.56 -5.56
C GLU A 64 10.77 1.48 -7.07
N LYS A 65 11.72 0.94 -7.84
CA LYS A 65 11.60 0.77 -9.29
C LYS A 65 12.33 -0.48 -9.73
N VAL A 66 11.70 -1.24 -10.63
CA VAL A 66 12.33 -2.40 -11.24
C VAL A 66 13.39 -1.94 -12.24
N ILE A 67 14.64 -2.25 -11.94
CA ILE A 67 15.79 -2.08 -12.86
C ILE A 67 16.07 -3.35 -13.68
N GLY A 68 15.33 -4.43 -13.43
CA GLY A 68 15.43 -5.70 -14.16
C GLY A 68 16.55 -6.63 -13.70
N VAL A 69 17.32 -6.26 -12.66
CA VAL A 69 18.43 -7.05 -12.12
C VAL A 69 18.47 -7.03 -10.59
N CYS A 70 19.05 -8.06 -10.01
CA CYS A 70 19.37 -8.14 -8.59
C CYS A 70 20.44 -7.09 -8.24
N PRO A 71 20.20 -6.22 -7.24
CA PRO A 71 21.16 -5.19 -6.84
C PRO A 71 22.40 -5.76 -6.14
N ASN A 72 22.35 -7.02 -5.68
CA ASN A 72 23.44 -7.66 -4.95
C ASN A 72 24.45 -8.37 -5.87
N CYS A 73 23.97 -9.09 -6.89
CA CYS A 73 24.83 -9.90 -7.77
C CYS A 73 24.75 -9.54 -9.25
N GLY A 74 23.82 -8.66 -9.65
CA GLY A 74 23.63 -8.24 -11.04
C GLY A 74 22.87 -9.21 -11.94
N SER A 75 22.43 -10.38 -11.43
CA SER A 75 21.64 -11.33 -12.22
C SER A 75 20.26 -10.77 -12.58
N ALA A 76 19.76 -11.07 -13.79
CA ALA A 76 18.39 -10.79 -14.20
C ALA A 76 17.38 -11.88 -13.77
N ASP A 77 17.86 -13.02 -13.28
CA ASP A 77 17.03 -14.11 -12.78
C ASP A 77 16.50 -13.76 -11.37
N VAL A 78 15.39 -13.03 -11.38
CA VAL A 78 14.72 -12.49 -10.19
C VAL A 78 13.21 -12.72 -10.32
N ASP A 79 12.63 -13.32 -9.29
CA ASP A 79 11.19 -13.40 -9.12
C ASP A 79 10.67 -12.11 -8.49
N TRP A 80 9.96 -11.32 -9.28
CA TRP A 80 9.40 -10.03 -8.85
C TRP A 80 7.99 -10.20 -8.28
N SER A 81 7.70 -9.50 -7.19
CA SER A 81 6.39 -9.51 -6.53
C SER A 81 6.10 -8.17 -5.84
N GLY A 82 4.88 -7.99 -5.34
CA GLY A 82 4.48 -6.79 -4.62
C GLY A 82 4.33 -5.54 -5.50
N GLY A 83 3.98 -4.43 -4.86
CA GLY A 83 3.84 -3.13 -5.49
C GLY A 83 2.54 -2.94 -6.30
N ASN A 84 1.68 -3.96 -6.39
CA ASN A 84 0.43 -3.90 -7.15
C ASN A 84 -0.82 -3.84 -6.27
N GLU A 85 -0.66 -3.65 -4.96
CA GLU A 85 -1.73 -3.65 -3.97
C GLU A 85 -2.61 -2.40 -4.10
N LEU A 86 -3.91 -2.59 -3.97
CA LEU A 86 -4.86 -1.51 -3.75
C LEU A 86 -6.14 -2.11 -3.15
N PHE A 87 -6.15 -2.29 -1.83
CA PHE A 87 -7.29 -2.84 -1.13
C PHE A 87 -7.29 -2.45 0.35
N ILE A 88 -8.48 -2.48 0.96
CA ILE A 88 -8.64 -2.30 2.41
C ILE A 88 -8.17 -3.58 3.10
N GLU A 89 -7.15 -3.46 3.96
CA GLU A 89 -6.61 -4.58 4.74
C GLU A 89 -7.48 -4.84 5.98
N LYS A 90 -7.87 -3.79 6.70
CA LYS A 90 -8.73 -3.90 7.88
C LYS A 90 -9.45 -2.60 8.18
N ILE A 91 -10.53 -2.70 8.95
CA ILE A 91 -11.31 -1.58 9.47
C ILE A 91 -11.44 -1.74 10.99
N GLU A 92 -11.13 -0.68 11.73
CA GLU A 92 -11.36 -0.56 13.18
C GLU A 92 -12.62 0.28 13.40
N ILE A 93 -13.57 -0.26 14.17
CA ILE A 93 -14.84 0.37 14.55
C ILE A 93 -14.73 0.87 16.01
N LEU A 94 -15.52 1.89 16.37
CA LEU A 94 -15.68 2.37 17.76
C LEU A 94 -16.47 1.39 18.64
#